data_AF-A0A0U2VC48-F1
#
_entry.id   AF-A0A0U2VC48-F1
#
_cell.length_a   1.000
_cell.length_b   1.000
_cell.length_c   1.000
_cell.angle_alpha   90.00
_cell.angle_beta   90.00
_cell.angle_gamma   90.00
#
_symmetry.space_group_name_H-M   'P 1'
#
loop_
_entity.id
_entity.type
_entity.pdbx_description
1 polymer ?
#
loop_
_entity_poly.entity_id
_entity_poly.type
_entity_poly.pdbx_seq_one_letter_code
_entity_poly.pdbx_strand_id
1 'polypeptide(L)'
;MNRGLFALREVVKVQRRRYASGQQARPSMEEYGVPTEPWKQVYERNQKKWNLQLAAGIVTFGATMAVFYNSVNFGTTPWHLLKNE
;
A
#
# COMPACT_ATOMS: atom_id res chain seq x y z
N MET A 1 6.34 -19.96 40.46
CA MET A 1 6.01 -20.35 39.07
C MET A 1 6.52 -19.23 38.15
N ASN A 2 7.69 -19.44 37.54
CA ASN A 2 8.54 -18.38 36.99
C ASN A 2 8.10 -17.95 35.58
N ARG A 3 7.69 -16.68 35.42
CA ARG A 3 7.29 -16.06 34.13
C ARG A 3 8.41 -15.30 33.40
N GLY A 4 9.68 -15.50 33.78
CA GLY A 4 10.79 -14.63 33.36
C GLY A 4 11.71 -15.13 32.25
N LEU A 5 11.53 -16.34 31.71
CA LEU A 5 12.58 -16.99 30.90
C LEU A 5 12.45 -16.87 29.37
N PHE A 6 11.39 -16.25 28.83
CA PHE A 6 11.13 -16.25 27.38
C PHE A 6 11.19 -14.87 26.69
N ALA A 7 11.51 -13.79 27.41
CA ALA A 7 11.46 -12.43 26.88
C ALA A 7 12.78 -11.94 26.24
N LEU A 8 13.82 -12.78 26.16
CA LEU A 8 15.17 -12.38 25.72
C LEU A 8 15.65 -13.18 24.49
N ARG A 9 14.81 -13.36 23.47
CA ARG A 9 15.31 -13.72 22.13
C ARG A 9 15.33 -12.45 21.30
N GLU A 10 16.35 -11.63 21.55
CA GLU A 10 16.64 -10.45 20.74
C GLU A 10 16.52 -10.76 19.25
N VAL A 11 15.86 -9.84 18.56
CA VAL A 11 15.81 -9.59 17.12
C VAL A 11 17.02 -10.17 16.37
N VAL A 12 16.93 -11.44 15.97
CA VAL A 12 17.92 -12.06 15.10
C VAL A 12 17.71 -11.49 13.70
N LYS A 13 18.60 -10.59 13.26
CA LYS A 13 18.71 -10.24 11.84
C LYS A 13 19.03 -11.52 11.08
N VAL A 14 18.09 -12.00 10.28
CA VAL A 14 18.25 -13.17 9.41
C VAL A 14 19.50 -12.97 8.56
N GLN A 15 20.53 -13.80 8.78
CA GLN A 15 21.70 -13.81 7.92
C GLN A 15 21.30 -14.26 6.52
N ARG A 16 21.48 -13.39 5.52
CA ARG A 16 21.23 -13.69 4.11
C ARG A 16 22.36 -14.62 3.63
N ARG A 17 22.13 -15.93 3.57
CA ARG A 17 23.13 -16.90 3.06
C ARG A 17 23.34 -16.67 1.55
N ARG A 18 24.57 -16.34 1.15
CA ARG A 18 25.03 -16.44 -0.25
C ARG A 18 25.65 -17.83 -0.42
N TYR A 19 24.96 -18.73 -1.11
CA TYR A 19 25.52 -20.05 -1.41
C TYR A 19 26.32 -19.99 -2.69
N ALA A 20 27.61 -20.32 -2.61
CA ALA A 20 28.51 -20.36 -3.76
C ALA A 20 28.59 -21.76 -4.43
N SER A 21 27.98 -22.80 -3.85
CA SER A 21 28.03 -24.15 -4.44
C SER A 21 26.91 -25.10 -3.95
N GLY A 22 25.93 -25.31 -4.83
CA GLY A 22 25.40 -26.64 -5.19
C GLY A 22 24.50 -27.45 -4.25
N GLN A 23 24.40 -27.21 -2.94
CA GLN A 23 23.52 -27.99 -2.06
C GLN A 23 22.48 -27.11 -1.37
N GLN A 24 21.28 -27.08 -1.93
CA GLN A 24 20.12 -26.39 -1.36
C GLN A 24 19.59 -27.19 -0.17
N ALA A 25 20.17 -26.97 1.01
CA ALA A 25 19.62 -27.48 2.25
C ALA A 25 18.22 -26.90 2.49
N ARG A 26 17.27 -27.72 2.95
CA ARG A 26 15.94 -27.24 3.34
C ARG A 26 16.09 -26.20 4.46
N PRO A 27 15.37 -25.06 4.40
CA PRO A 27 15.46 -24.05 5.46
C PRO A 27 15.10 -24.68 6.80
N SER A 28 15.92 -24.41 7.82
CA SER A 28 15.55 -24.76 9.19
C SER A 28 14.34 -23.94 9.64
N MET A 29 13.53 -24.46 10.57
CA MET A 29 12.31 -23.80 11.03
C MET A 29 12.58 -22.37 11.54
N GLU A 30 13.79 -22.14 12.05
CA GLU A 30 14.25 -20.85 12.58
C GLU A 30 14.60 -19.81 11.49
N GLU A 31 14.76 -20.24 10.23
CA GLU A 31 14.96 -19.35 9.08
C GLU A 31 13.64 -18.77 8.56
N TYR A 32 12.51 -19.39 8.92
CA TYR A 32 11.20 -18.83 8.63
C TYR A 32 10.93 -17.71 9.63
N GLY A 33 10.77 -16.50 9.10
CA GLY A 33 10.43 -15.33 9.91
C GLY A 33 9.10 -15.56 10.62
N VAL A 34 9.14 -15.60 11.96
CA VAL A 34 7.93 -15.51 12.78
C VAL A 34 7.51 -14.04 12.83
N PRO A 35 6.22 -13.72 12.67
CA PRO A 35 5.74 -12.35 12.78
C PRO A 35 6.18 -11.73 14.10
N THR A 36 6.94 -10.63 14.04
CA THR A 36 7.45 -9.93 15.22
C THR A 36 6.38 -9.09 15.91
N GLU A 37 5.39 -8.62 15.15
CA GLU A 37 4.28 -7.81 15.63
C GLU A 37 2.94 -8.52 15.38
N PRO A 38 1.95 -8.35 16.28
CA PRO A 38 0.61 -8.89 16.06
C PRO A 38 -0.05 -8.18 14.87
N TRP A 39 -0.69 -8.95 14.00
CA TRP A 39 -1.28 -8.47 12.74
C TRP A 39 -2.15 -7.22 12.90
N LYS A 40 -3.00 -7.18 13.94
CA LYS A 40 -3.93 -6.07 14.19
C LYS A 40 -3.21 -4.72 14.37
N GLN A 41 -2.09 -4.70 15.08
CA GLN A 41 -1.33 -3.46 15.30
C GLN A 41 -0.72 -2.94 13.99
N VAL A 42 -0.19 -3.84 13.16
CA VAL A 42 0.36 -3.49 11.83
C VAL A 42 -0.75 -3.00 10.91
N TYR A 43 -1.90 -3.68 10.92
CA TYR A 43 -3.07 -3.32 10.13
C TYR A 43 -3.56 -1.90 10.46
N GLU A 44 -3.77 -1.59 11.75
CA GLU A 44 -4.25 -0.27 12.18
C GLU A 44 -3.26 0.86 11.83
N ARG A 45 -1.94 0.61 11.95
CA ARG A 45 -0.91 1.57 11.53
C ARG A 45 -0.93 1.82 10.02
N ASN A 46 -1.10 0.77 9.23
CA ASN A 46 -1.12 0.88 7.78
C ASN A 46 -2.42 1.52 7.27
N GLN A 47 -3.56 1.23 7.90
CA GLN A 47 -4.85 1.78 7.50
C GLN A 47 -4.83 3.32 7.51
N LYS A 48 -4.18 3.94 8.50
CA LYS A 48 -4.02 5.41 8.56
C LYS A 48 -3.27 5.97 7.35
N LYS A 49 -2.21 5.29 6.91
CA LYS A 49 -1.41 5.71 5.74
C LYS A 49 -2.20 5.59 4.44
N TRP A 50 -2.90 4.47 4.26
CA TRP A 50 -3.72 4.25 3.07
C TRP A 50 -4.92 5.18 3.01
N ASN A 51 -5.57 5.43 4.14
CA ASN A 51 -6.67 6.40 4.21
C ASN A 51 -6.20 7.82 3.85
N LEU A 52 -5.00 8.22 4.29
CA LEU A 52 -4.42 9.51 3.92
C LEU A 52 -4.15 9.61 2.41
N GLN A 53 -3.58 8.56 1.81
CA GLN A 53 -3.35 8.52 0.36
C GLN A 53 -4.67 8.55 -0.42
N LEU A 54 -5.69 7.83 0.06
CA LEU A 54 -7.03 7.83 -0.52
C LEU A 54 -7.62 9.24 -0.50
N ALA A 55 -7.57 9.92 0.64
CA ALA A 55 -8.07 11.29 0.79
C ALA A 55 -7.33 12.27 -0.15
N ALA A 56 -6.00 12.17 -0.21
CA ALA A 56 -5.19 12.99 -1.12
C ALA A 56 -5.55 12.72 -2.60
N GLY A 57 -5.76 11.46 -2.97
CA GLY A 57 -6.21 11.06 -4.30
C GLY A 57 -7.56 11.65 -4.66
N ILE A 58 -8.55 11.58 -3.76
CA ILE A 58 -9.89 12.14 -3.96
C ILE A 58 -9.83 13.66 -4.18
N VAL A 59 -9.07 14.37 -3.35
CA VAL A 59 -8.91 15.83 -3.46
C VAL A 59 -8.28 16.21 -4.81
N THR A 60 -7.20 15.53 -5.19
CA THR A 60 -6.47 15.82 -6.43
C THR A 60 -7.30 15.50 -7.66
N PHE A 61 -8.02 14.38 -7.63
CA PHE A 61 -8.91 13.95 -8.70
C PHE A 61 -10.09 14.92 -8.85
N GLY A 62 -10.73 15.31 -7.74
CA GLY A 62 -11.83 16.28 -7.75
C GLY A 62 -11.41 17.65 -8.30
N ALA A 63 -10.24 18.15 -7.89
CA ALA A 63 -9.69 19.39 -8.42
C ALA A 63 -9.44 19.31 -9.93
N THR A 64 -8.85 18.19 -10.38
CA THR A 64 -8.59 17.95 -11.82
C THR A 64 -9.89 17.93 -12.63
N MET A 65 -10.93 17.24 -12.14
CA MET A 65 -12.23 17.19 -12.81
C MET A 65 -12.88 18.58 -12.88
N ALA A 66 -12.80 19.37 -11.81
CA ALA A 66 -13.37 20.72 -11.80
C ALA A 66 -12.68 21.62 -12.84
N VAL A 67 -11.35 21.58 -12.93
CA VAL A 67 -10.61 22.32 -13.96
C VAL A 67 -10.99 21.83 -15.34
N PHE A 68 -11.02 20.51 -15.57
CA PHE A 68 -11.40 19.91 -16.85
C PHE A 68 -12.78 20.38 -17.33
N TYR A 69 -13.79 20.36 -16.45
CA TYR A 69 -15.14 20.81 -16.81
C TYR A 69 -15.21 22.27 -17.24
N ASN A 70 -14.41 23.15 -16.61
CA ASN A 70 -14.39 24.57 -16.96
C ASN A 70 -13.52 24.87 -18.19
N SER A 71 -12.46 24.10 -18.41
CA SER A 71 -11.50 24.35 -19.49
C SER A 71 -11.90 23.68 -20.81
N VAL A 72 -12.64 22.57 -20.76
CA VAL A 72 -13.06 21.86 -21.97
C VAL A 72 -14.34 22.48 -22.50
N ASN A 73 -14.24 23.08 -23.68
CA ASN A 73 -15.39 23.56 -24.41
C ASN A 73 -16.01 22.37 -25.16
N PHE A 74 -17.12 21.82 -24.65
CA PHE A 74 -17.76 20.62 -25.19
C PHE A 74 -18.41 20.80 -26.58
N GLY A 75 -18.22 21.95 -27.22
CA GLY A 75 -18.86 22.29 -28.48
C GLY A 75 -20.35 22.51 -28.27
N THR A 76 -20.78 23.76 -28.19
CA THR A 76 -22.21 24.09 -28.18
C THR A 76 -22.83 23.70 -29.51
N THR A 77 -24.03 23.12 -29.50
CA THR A 77 -24.78 22.82 -30.72
C THR A 77 -24.92 24.09 -31.56
N PRO A 78 -24.51 24.10 -32.85
CA PRO A 78 -24.61 25.28 -33.69
C PRO A 78 -26.07 25.53 -34.05
N TRP A 79 -26.74 26.36 -33.25
CA TRP A 79 -28.15 26.73 -33.41
C TRP A 79 -28.49 27.36 -34.77
N HIS A 80 -27.47 27.88 -35.47
CA HIS A 80 -27.61 28.48 -36.80
C HIS A 80 -27.67 27.47 -37.95
N LEU A 81 -27.44 26.18 -37.69
CA LEU A 81 -27.49 25.10 -38.70
C LEU A 81 -28.72 24.20 -38.56
N LEU A 82 -29.47 24.33 -37.47
CA LEU A 82 -30.72 23.60 -37.27
C LEU A 82 -31.82 24.32 -38.06
N LYS A 83 -32.26 23.71 -39.16
CA LYS A 83 -33.41 24.18 -39.93
C LYS A 83 -34.67 23.84 -39.12
N ASN A 84 -35.33 24.89 -38.62
CA ASN A 84 -36.61 24.75 -37.93
C ASN A 84 -37.63 24.20 -38.94
N GLU A 85 -38.27 23.08 -38.61
CA GLU A 85 -39.46 22.59 -39.31
C GLU A 85 -40.67 23.47 -38.98
#